data_AF-A0A2P2IKL4-F1
#
_entry.id   AF-A0A2P2IKL4-F1
#
_cell.length_a   1.000
_cell.length_b   1.000
_cell.length_c   1.000
_cell.angle_alpha   90.00
_cell.angle_beta   90.00
_cell.angle_gamma   90.00
#
_symmetry.space_group_name_H-M   'P 1'
#
loop_
_entity.id
_entity.type
_entity.pdbx_description
1 polymer ?
#
loop_
_entity_poly.entity_id
_entity_poly.type
_entity_poly.pdbx_seq_one_letter_code
_entity_poly.pdbx_strand_id
1 'polypeptide(L)'
;MNIVAWNCNDASGAKFLQVLRLLIQFHNHLLLILGEPRFSGTIADDVCKDIGFSGIYRVEATGFSEGIWALWRLETIQVEILEEHFRFLYIQILEPGKLPWGLVAV
;
A
#
# COMPACT_ATOMS: atom_id res chain seq x y z
N MET A 1 -4.52 -11.52 9.36
CA MET A 1 -4.17 -10.43 8.46
C MET A 1 -4.36 -10.91 7.03
N ASN A 2 -4.92 -10.06 6.19
CA ASN A 2 -5.12 -10.28 4.76
C ASN A 2 -4.10 -9.43 4.01
N ILE A 3 -3.61 -9.94 2.89
CA ILE A 3 -2.70 -9.23 2.01
C ILE A 3 -3.39 -9.12 0.66
N VAL A 4 -3.50 -7.90 0.14
CA VAL A 4 -3.97 -7.65 -1.22
C VAL A 4 -2.84 -6.98 -1.97
N ALA A 5 -2.35 -7.62 -3.03
CA ALA A 5 -1.41 -7.02 -3.96
C ALA A 5 -2.14 -6.78 -5.28
N TRP A 6 -2.13 -5.54 -5.76
CA TRP A 6 -2.84 -5.14 -6.98
C TRP A 6 -1.97 -4.22 -7.83
N ASN A 7 -1.52 -4.72 -8.98
CA ASN A 7 -1.02 -3.86 -10.05
C ASN A 7 -2.22 -3.13 -10.68
N CYS A 8 -2.35 -1.85 -10.36
CA CYS A 8 -3.53 -1.06 -10.67
C CYS A 8 -3.55 -0.59 -12.11
N ASN A 9 -2.37 -0.40 -12.71
CA ASN A 9 -2.24 0.18 -14.03
C ASN A 9 -3.16 1.42 -14.17
N ASP A 10 -2.94 2.42 -13.32
CA ASP A 10 -3.82 3.59 -13.05
C ASP A 10 -4.92 3.35 -12.00
N ALA A 11 -4.71 3.96 -10.83
CA ALA A 11 -5.62 3.95 -9.70
C ALA A 11 -6.46 5.24 -9.58
N SER A 12 -6.35 6.18 -10.51
CA SER A 12 -7.09 7.46 -10.47
C SER A 12 -8.59 7.32 -10.77
N GLY A 13 -9.03 6.18 -11.31
CA GLY A 13 -10.42 5.95 -11.69
C GLY A 13 -11.38 5.83 -10.49
N ALA A 14 -12.52 6.50 -10.56
CA ALA A 14 -13.54 6.45 -9.50
C ALA A 14 -14.02 5.02 -9.16
N LYS A 15 -14.10 4.13 -10.15
CA LYS A 15 -14.44 2.70 -9.94
C LYS A 15 -13.36 1.98 -9.15
N PHE A 16 -12.09 2.27 -9.40
CA PHE A 16 -10.98 1.70 -8.65
C PHE A 16 -11.10 2.10 -7.18
N LEU A 17 -11.26 3.40 -6.91
CA LEU A 17 -11.44 3.90 -5.54
C LEU A 17 -12.66 3.29 -4.84
N GLN A 18 -13.75 3.03 -5.57
CA GLN A 18 -14.93 2.36 -5.02
C GLN A 18 -14.63 0.91 -4.61
N VAL A 19 -13.99 0.13 -5.49
CA VAL A 19 -13.59 -1.25 -5.18
C VAL A 19 -12.59 -1.29 -4.03
N LEU A 20 -11.63 -0.35 -4.02
CA LEU A 20 -10.64 -0.22 -2.97
C LEU A 20 -11.29 0.02 -1.61
N ARG A 21 -12.24 0.96 -1.54
CA ARG A 21 -13.02 1.23 -0.32
C ARG A 21 -13.78 0.00 0.17
N LEU A 22 -14.39 -0.76 -0.74
CA LEU A 22 -15.08 -2.01 -0.40
C LEU A 22 -14.11 -3.05 0.19
N LEU A 23 -12.96 -3.28 -0.44
CA LEU A 23 -11.94 -4.21 0.06
C LEU A 23 -11.52 -3.87 1.49
N ILE A 24 -11.36 -2.58 1.77
CA ILE A 24 -10.94 -2.09 3.09
C ILE A 24 -12.06 -2.24 4.12
N GLN A 25 -13.31 -2.00 3.72
CA GLN A 25 -14.47 -2.21 4.58
C GLN A 25 -14.64 -3.68 4.98
N PHE A 26 -14.36 -4.62 4.08
CA PHE A 26 -14.47 -6.05 4.35
C PHE A 26 -13.26 -6.65 5.08
N HIS A 27 -12.14 -5.92 5.16
CA HIS A 27 -10.88 -6.43 5.73
C HIS A 27 -10.27 -5.48 6.75
N ASN A 28 -10.57 -5.73 8.03
CA ASN A 28 -10.09 -4.90 9.14
C ASN A 28 -8.56 -5.00 9.35
N HIS A 29 -7.95 -6.16 9.09
CA HIS A 29 -6.51 -6.39 9.18
C HIS A 29 -5.92 -6.56 7.77
N LEU A 30 -5.68 -5.46 7.05
CA LEU A 30 -5.26 -5.48 5.65
C LEU A 30 -3.90 -4.80 5.45
N LEU A 31 -2.97 -5.53 4.83
CA LEU A 31 -1.80 -4.96 4.16
C LEU A 31 -2.13 -4.88 2.67
N LEU A 32 -2.09 -3.67 2.11
CA LEU A 32 -2.39 -3.41 0.72
C LEU A 32 -1.11 -2.97 0.00
N ILE A 33 -0.75 -3.68 -1.06
CA ILE A 33 0.36 -3.35 -1.96
C ILE A 33 -0.23 -2.92 -3.30
N LEU A 34 0.02 -1.68 -3.71
CA LEU A 34 -0.40 -1.15 -5.01
C LEU A 34 0.83 -0.97 -5.91
N GLY A 35 0.84 -1.65 -7.04
CA GLY A 35 1.82 -1.43 -8.10
C GLY A 35 1.23 -0.51 -9.18
N GLU A 36 2.03 0.41 -9.69
CA GLU A 36 1.65 1.30 -10.79
C GLU A 36 0.37 2.13 -10.57
N PRO A 37 0.17 2.76 -9.39
CA PRO A 37 -1.08 3.45 -9.11
C PRO A 37 -1.25 4.75 -9.92
N ARG A 38 -0.19 5.27 -10.57
CA ARG A 38 -0.22 6.47 -11.45
C ARG A 38 -1.02 7.66 -10.87
N PHE A 39 -0.85 7.96 -9.58
CA PHE A 39 -1.37 9.19 -8.97
C PHE A 39 -0.37 10.32 -9.12
N SER A 40 -0.84 11.53 -9.43
CA SER A 40 -0.02 12.74 -9.34
C SER A 40 -0.26 13.49 -8.03
N GLY A 41 0.80 13.80 -7.28
CA GLY A 41 0.80 14.84 -6.25
C GLY A 41 -0.25 14.67 -5.13
N THR A 42 -0.90 15.77 -4.75
CA THR A 42 -1.79 15.91 -3.58
C THR A 42 -2.99 14.95 -3.57
N ILE A 43 -3.43 14.47 -4.73
CA ILE A 43 -4.56 13.51 -4.85
C ILE A 43 -4.24 12.19 -4.15
N ALA A 44 -2.97 11.76 -4.19
CA ALA A 44 -2.49 10.57 -3.49
C ALA A 44 -2.73 10.66 -1.98
N ASP A 45 -2.33 11.79 -1.39
CA ASP A 45 -2.37 12.02 0.04
C ASP A 45 -3.82 12.18 0.52
N ASP A 46 -4.66 12.84 -0.26
CA ASP A 46 -6.07 13.03 0.07
C ASP A 46 -6.85 11.70 0.02
N VAL A 47 -6.66 10.90 -1.04
CA VAL A 47 -7.27 9.56 -1.16
C VAL A 47 -6.85 8.67 0.00
N CYS A 48 -5.58 8.72 0.39
CA CYS A 48 -5.03 7.93 1.47
C CYS A 48 -5.63 8.30 2.84
N LYS A 49 -5.79 9.60 3.12
CA LYS A 49 -6.46 10.08 4.34
C LYS A 49 -7.94 9.69 4.36
N ASP A 50 -8.63 9.86 3.24
CA ASP A 50 -10.06 9.55 3.10
C ASP A 50 -10.36 8.06 3.32
N ILE A 51 -9.45 7.19 2.91
CA ILE A 51 -9.61 5.74 2.97
C ILE A 51 -9.25 5.17 4.35
N GLY A 52 -8.64 5.97 5.23
CA GLY A 52 -8.40 5.63 6.63
C GLY A 52 -7.20 4.69 6.84
N PHE A 53 -6.21 4.73 5.96
CA PHE A 53 -4.91 4.14 6.22
C PHE A 53 -4.07 5.10 7.07
N SER A 54 -3.56 4.60 8.20
CA SER A 54 -2.71 5.37 9.11
C SER A 54 -1.22 5.17 8.84
N GLY A 55 -0.84 4.08 8.15
CA GLY A 55 0.52 3.80 7.70
C GLY A 55 0.60 3.70 6.18
N ILE A 56 1.52 4.46 5.58
CA ILE A 56 1.71 4.52 4.13
C ILE A 56 3.18 4.67 3.83
N TYR A 57 3.67 3.85 2.90
CA TYR A 57 4.99 3.97 2.33
C TYR A 57 4.90 3.97 0.81
N ARG A 58 5.65 4.86 0.16
CA ARG A 58 5.62 5.04 -1.28
C ARG A 58 7.03 5.03 -1.81
N VAL A 59 7.29 4.11 -2.73
CA VAL A 59 8.46 4.16 -3.58
C VAL A 59 8.05 4.88 -4.85
N GLU A 60 8.41 6.15 -4.95
CA GLU A 60 8.22 6.94 -6.16
C GLU A 60 9.37 6.67 -7.11
N ALA A 61 9.05 6.22 -8.31
CA ALA A 61 10.08 6.09 -9.34
C ALA A 61 10.39 7.46 -9.94
N THR A 62 11.63 7.68 -10.36
CA THR A 62 11.98 8.90 -11.09
C THR A 62 11.45 8.80 -12.53
N GLY A 63 10.68 9.80 -12.98
CA GLY A 63 10.14 9.87 -14.34
C GLY A 63 8.81 9.14 -14.55
N PHE A 64 8.64 8.48 -15.70
CA PHE A 64 7.44 7.67 -16.03
C PHE A 64 7.40 6.33 -15.30
N SER A 65 8.44 5.99 -14.53
CA SER A 65 8.49 4.70 -13.87
C SER A 65 7.45 4.65 -12.74
N GLU A 66 6.75 3.53 -12.69
CA GLU A 66 5.51 3.38 -11.98
C GLU A 66 5.81 2.86 -10.57
N GLY A 67 5.40 3.62 -9.54
CA GLY A 67 5.80 3.37 -8.15
C GLY A 67 5.14 2.15 -7.50
N ILE A 68 5.67 1.77 -6.33
CA ILE A 68 5.10 0.73 -5.46
C ILE A 68 4.68 1.38 -4.15
N TRP A 69 3.43 1.17 -3.75
CA TRP A 69 2.90 1.69 -2.50
C TRP A 69 2.52 0.55 -1.56
N ALA A 70 2.85 0.70 -0.28
CA ALA A 70 2.38 -0.15 0.80
C ALA A 70 1.48 0.67 1.73
N LEU A 71 0.29 0.17 2.02
CA LEU A 71 -0.69 0.81 2.90
C LEU A 71 -1.17 -0.17 3.96
N TRP A 72 -1.26 0.30 5.20
CA TRP A 72 -1.70 -0.50 6.35
C TRP A 72 -2.32 0.36 7.44
N ARG A 73 -2.99 -0.30 8.40
CA ARG A 73 -3.50 0.33 9.62
C ARG A 73 -2.51 0.08 10.76
N LEU A 74 -1.94 1.14 11.32
CA LEU A 74 -1.00 1.12 12.45
C LEU A 74 -1.59 0.43 13.69
N GLU A 75 -2.92 0.44 13.82
CA GLU A 75 -3.66 -0.22 14.90
C GLU A 75 -3.62 -1.75 14.77
N THR A 76 -3.23 -2.27 13.60
CA THR A 76 -3.31 -3.71 13.29
C THR A 76 -1.95 -4.36 13.09
N ILE A 77 -1.04 -3.68 12.38
CA ILE A 77 0.30 -4.18 12.06
C ILE A 77 1.30 -3.03 12.09
N GLN A 78 2.55 -3.34 12.44
CA GLN A 78 3.68 -2.46 12.16
C GLN A 78 4.41 -2.96 10.93
N VAL A 79 4.93 -2.03 10.13
CA VAL A 79 5.69 -2.31 8.93
C VAL A 79 7.02 -1.57 9.03
N GLU A 80 8.11 -2.30 8.90
CA GLU A 80 9.47 -1.77 8.84
C GLU A 80 9.98 -1.91 7.40
N ILE A 81 10.55 -0.85 6.85
CA ILE A 81 11.14 -0.88 5.51
C ILE A 81 12.59 -1.35 5.64
N LEU A 82 12.90 -2.50 5.06
CA LEU A 82 14.24 -3.07 5.11
C LEU A 82 15.10 -2.61 3.93
N GLU A 83 14.50 -2.55 2.74
CA GLU A 83 15.17 -2.08 1.53
C GLU A 83 14.14 -1.52 0.53
N GLU A 84 14.53 -0.50 -0.21
CA GLU A 84 13.70 0.07 -1.27
C GLU A 84 14.52 0.32 -2.53
N HIS A 85 13.84 0.19 -3.67
CA HIS A 85 14.36 0.54 -4.96
C HIS A 85 13.20 0.83 -5.89
N PHE A 86 13.41 1.60 -6.97
CA PHE A 86 12.34 2.03 -7.87
C PHE A 86 11.50 0.90 -8.53
N ARG A 87 11.87 -0.38 -8.34
CA ARG A 87 11.14 -1.58 -8.80
C ARG A 87 10.84 -2.59 -7.71
N PHE A 88 11.23 -2.35 -6.47
CA PHE A 88 10.88 -3.26 -5.40
C PHE A 88 10.82 -2.57 -4.04
N LEU A 89 10.04 -3.15 -3.16
CA LEU A 89 9.94 -2.74 -1.77
C LEU A 89 10.04 -3.98 -0.89
N TYR A 90 11.07 -4.04 -0.05
CA TYR A 90 11.25 -5.08 0.94
C TYR A 90 10.83 -4.57 2.32
N ILE A 91 9.80 -5.19 2.88
CA ILE A 91 9.25 -4.84 4.18
C ILE A 91 9.28 -6.02 5.15
N GLN A 92 9.44 -5.72 6.43
CA GLN A 92 9.16 -6.63 7.53
C GLN A 92 7.84 -6.26 8.17
N ILE A 93 6.99 -7.25 8.39
CA ILE A 93 5.70 -7.10 9.05
C ILE A 93 5.81 -7.62 10.47
N LEU A 94 5.38 -6.80 11.43
CA LEU A 94 5.28 -7.15 12.83
C LEU A 94 3.79 -7.15 13.21
N GLU A 95 3.26 -8.35 13.45
CA GLU A 95 1.92 -8.58 13.96
C GLU A 95 1.97 -8.86 15.47
N PRO A 96 1.06 -8.30 16.29
CA PRO A 96 1.00 -8.61 17.72
C PRO A 96 0.90 -10.11 17.99
N GLY A 97 1.80 -10.63 18.82
CA GLY A 97 1.80 -12.04 19.22
C GLY A 97 2.29 -13.03 18.16
N LYS A 98 2.88 -12.57 17.06
CA LYS A 98 3.48 -13.42 16.02
C LYS A 98 4.95 -13.10 15.82
N LEU A 99 5.68 -14.05 15.21
CA LEU A 99 7.05 -13.80 14.77
C LEU A 99 7.05 -12.82 13.58
N PRO A 100 8.00 -11.88 13.51
CA PRO A 100 8.18 -11.02 12.35
C PRO A 100 8.45 -11.85 11.09
N TRP A 101 7.94 -11.38 9.96
CA TRP A 101 8.14 -12.03 8.66
C TRP A 101 8.28 -10.98 7.56
N GLY A 102 8.96 -11.34 6.47
CA GLY A 102 9.29 -10.42 5.37
C GLY A 102 8.40 -10.59 4.15
N LEU A 103 8.13 -9.49 3.45
CA LEU A 103 7.46 -9.45 2.15
C LEU A 103 8.26 -8.58 1.18
N VAL A 104 8.50 -9.10 -0.03
CA VAL A 104 9.09 -8.33 -1.13
C VAL A 104 8.00 -8.10 -2.18
N ALA A 105 7.69 -6.83 -2.44
CA ALA A 105 6.85 -6.40 -3.56
C ALA A 105 7.76 -6.02 -4.73
N VAL A 106 7.40 -6.45 -5.93
CA VAL A 106 8.12 -6.20 -7.21
C VAL A 106 7.17 -5.77 -8.30
#